data_AF-A0A2H9PVA2-F1
#
_entry.id   AF-A0A2H9PVA2-F1
#
_cell.length_a   1.000
_cell.length_b   1.000
_cell.length_c   1.000
_cell.angle_alpha   90.00
_cell.angle_beta   90.00
_cell.angle_gamma   90.00
#
_symmetry.space_group_name_H-M   'P 1'
#
loop_
_entity.id
_entity.type
_entity.pdbx_description
1 polymer ?
#
loop_
_entity_poly.entity_id
_entity_poly.type
_entity_poly.pdbx_seq_one_letter_code
_entity_poly.pdbx_strand_id
1 'polypeptide(L)'
;MRTPPGGTLLELQEPISDDGSLTLEDVVGKDDGPGQDELLAELHVQLRSRFCARYMMNIKQSGLRGIPQAIVRATIEQVAGLSPDDTNAYANSQFFIDHHLRPLLKIFFNDSYHDALSAAYPDTYVPWMGKQVPDGYWSGRGGKAHARKAMRWFCNAKGIKSKEDVRDVSIQDFVDEGLGGLIFHYRYNINRVMQLVFPESRPWRLKSVPAGFWDTLDNRRDALDDFLQHIGCGSIIGLTPEETYDRGLKKRVSGSALKDFHLSYLLLYQYRGRQYNLFHDHFPEQILPWTLANVRLANWPDAVEVGVNAMRWALEDYLVVTVEEVPQVLTTRLIRGLGLTGIFTNQVFGFDSSPFKVADTLYPGIFTPYDFRRKRPGIRVPDCGYLHMIQHES
;
A
#
# COMPACT_ATOMS: atom_id res chain seq x y z
N MET A 1 9.38 33.49 -62.14
CA MET A 1 10.66 34.11 -62.51
C MET A 1 10.79 35.41 -61.74
N ARG A 2 11.93 35.62 -61.05
CA ARG A 2 12.40 36.77 -60.24
C ARG A 2 11.99 36.84 -58.75
N THR A 3 12.97 36.58 -57.89
CA THR A 3 13.20 37.03 -56.49
C THR A 3 14.34 38.10 -56.49
N PRO A 4 14.72 38.79 -55.37
CA PRO A 4 14.05 39.40 -54.21
C PRO A 4 14.47 40.92 -54.03
N PRO A 5 14.24 41.59 -52.87
CA PRO A 5 15.28 41.58 -51.83
C PRO A 5 14.73 41.36 -50.42
N GLY A 6 15.43 40.52 -49.67
CA GLY A 6 15.31 40.45 -48.22
C GLY A 6 16.21 41.49 -47.54
N GLY A 7 15.85 41.77 -46.30
CA GLY A 7 16.64 42.40 -45.26
C GLY A 7 15.69 42.85 -44.15
N THR A 8 15.83 42.54 -42.87
CA THR A 8 16.74 41.66 -42.15
C THR A 8 16.03 41.37 -40.82
N LEU A 9 16.10 40.14 -40.31
CA LEU A 9 15.93 39.85 -38.89
C LEU A 9 17.05 40.59 -38.13
N LEU A 10 16.74 41.39 -37.11
CA LEU A 10 17.58 41.53 -35.91
C LEU A 10 16.89 42.38 -34.83
N GLU A 11 17.01 41.86 -33.60
CA GLU A 11 17.09 42.55 -32.30
C GLU A 11 15.80 42.81 -31.51
N LEU A 12 15.51 41.80 -30.68
CA LEU A 12 15.27 41.97 -29.24
C LEU A 12 16.01 43.19 -28.68
N GLN A 13 15.26 44.21 -28.26
CA GLN A 13 15.71 45.13 -27.23
C GLN A 13 14.61 45.20 -26.16
N GLU A 14 14.86 44.54 -25.04
CA GLU A 14 14.54 45.08 -23.71
C GLU A 14 15.90 45.50 -23.07
N PRO A 15 16.01 46.30 -21.98
CA PRO A 15 14.95 46.71 -21.04
C PRO A 15 15.04 48.13 -20.34
N ILE A 16 13.94 48.52 -19.65
CA ILE A 16 13.75 49.21 -18.31
C ILE A 16 13.97 50.75 -18.16
N SER A 17 13.02 51.52 -17.54
CA SER A 17 12.96 51.93 -16.09
C SER A 17 11.70 52.81 -15.78
N ASP A 18 11.12 52.96 -14.55
CA ASP A 18 11.62 52.66 -13.19
C ASP A 18 10.58 52.53 -12.02
N ASP A 19 9.31 52.19 -12.25
CA ASP A 19 8.43 51.71 -11.15
C ASP A 19 7.55 50.51 -11.50
N GLY A 20 7.54 50.09 -12.76
CA GLY A 20 7.40 48.68 -13.14
C GLY A 20 6.07 47.99 -12.81
N SER A 21 4.99 48.73 -12.55
CA SER A 21 3.64 48.15 -12.47
C SER A 21 2.68 48.83 -13.44
N LEU A 22 2.32 48.13 -14.52
CA LEU A 22 1.06 48.41 -15.20
C LEU A 22 -0.05 47.83 -14.32
N THR A 23 -0.96 48.67 -13.84
CA THR A 23 -2.09 48.22 -13.03
C THR A 23 -3.27 47.88 -13.94
N LEU A 24 -4.15 46.99 -13.47
CA LEU A 24 -5.31 46.48 -14.22
C LEU A 24 -6.26 47.60 -14.69
N GLU A 25 -6.19 48.77 -14.06
CA GLU A 25 -6.98 49.97 -14.34
C GLU A 25 -6.53 50.70 -15.63
N ASP A 26 -5.33 50.42 -16.15
CA ASP A 26 -4.80 51.03 -17.37
C ASP A 26 -5.27 50.32 -18.66
N VAL A 27 -5.79 49.09 -18.55
CA VAL A 27 -6.30 48.30 -19.68
C VAL A 27 -7.81 48.47 -19.86
N VAL A 28 -8.52 48.84 -18.81
CA VAL A 28 -9.98 48.95 -18.80
C VAL A 28 -10.35 50.29 -18.18
N GLY A 29 -10.64 51.28 -19.03
CA GLY A 29 -10.96 52.65 -18.60
C GLY A 29 -12.15 52.71 -17.63
N LYS A 30 -12.12 53.72 -16.74
CA LYS A 30 -13.10 53.95 -15.67
C LYS A 30 -14.56 54.08 -16.14
N ASP A 31 -15.40 53.35 -15.41
CA ASP A 31 -16.79 53.60 -14.99
C ASP A 31 -17.82 54.09 -16.03
N ASP A 32 -18.70 53.17 -16.45
CA ASP A 32 -20.14 53.14 -16.13
C ASP A 32 -20.82 52.06 -16.99
N GLY A 33 -21.42 51.03 -16.37
CA GLY A 33 -21.92 49.82 -17.05
C GLY A 33 -22.99 50.05 -18.13
N PRO A 34 -23.11 49.15 -19.13
CA PRO A 34 -24.02 48.01 -18.96
C PRO A 34 -23.53 46.68 -19.56
N GLY A 35 -24.16 45.59 -19.10
CA GLY A 35 -24.31 44.34 -19.84
C GLY A 35 -23.08 43.46 -19.95
N GLN A 36 -23.03 42.40 -19.12
CA GLN A 36 -22.24 41.20 -19.44
C GLN A 36 -22.48 40.72 -20.88
N ASP A 37 -23.68 40.98 -21.43
CA ASP A 37 -24.07 40.73 -22.83
C ASP A 37 -23.33 41.59 -23.87
N GLU A 38 -22.94 42.82 -23.54
CA GLU A 38 -22.22 43.74 -24.44
C GLU A 38 -20.73 43.37 -24.51
N LEU A 39 -20.13 43.03 -23.36
CA LEU A 39 -18.79 42.46 -23.29
C LEU A 39 -18.73 41.10 -24.00
N LEU A 40 -19.74 40.23 -23.80
CA LEU A 40 -19.90 38.97 -24.54
C LEU A 40 -20.08 39.20 -26.04
N ALA A 41 -20.86 40.20 -26.45
CA ALA A 41 -21.05 40.55 -27.85
C ALA A 41 -19.76 41.07 -28.48
N GLU A 42 -18.99 41.88 -27.77
CA GLU A 42 -17.74 42.44 -28.25
C GLU A 42 -16.62 41.37 -28.30
N LEU A 43 -16.54 40.51 -27.28
CA LEU A 43 -15.68 39.33 -27.30
C LEU A 43 -16.11 38.38 -28.42
N HIS A 44 -17.41 38.16 -28.65
CA HIS A 44 -17.94 37.36 -29.75
C HIS A 44 -17.62 37.95 -31.12
N VAL A 45 -17.70 39.27 -31.28
CA VAL A 45 -17.35 39.98 -32.53
C VAL A 45 -15.85 39.89 -32.76
N GLN A 46 -15.02 40.08 -31.73
CA GLN A 46 -13.58 39.93 -31.82
C GLN A 46 -13.16 38.47 -32.08
N LEU A 47 -13.79 37.51 -31.42
CA LEU A 47 -13.55 36.08 -31.63
C LEU A 47 -14.03 35.64 -33.02
N ARG A 48 -15.20 36.08 -33.50
CA ARG A 48 -15.66 35.78 -34.87
C ARG A 48 -14.81 36.47 -35.94
N SER A 49 -14.42 37.73 -35.74
CA SER A 49 -13.64 38.48 -36.73
C SER A 49 -12.19 38.00 -36.82
N ARG A 50 -11.55 37.67 -35.69
CA ARG A 50 -10.17 37.15 -35.65
C ARG A 50 -10.08 35.63 -35.86
N PHE A 51 -11.11 34.86 -35.48
CA PHE A 51 -11.08 33.40 -35.40
C PHE A 51 -12.26 32.72 -36.15
N CYS A 52 -12.72 33.28 -37.28
CA CYS A 52 -13.67 32.56 -38.16
C CYS A 52 -12.98 31.41 -38.92
N ALA A 53 -13.73 30.33 -39.18
CA ALA A 53 -13.23 29.10 -39.80
C ALA A 53 -12.44 29.29 -41.12
N ARG A 54 -12.70 30.37 -41.86
CA ARG A 54 -12.05 30.66 -43.15
C ARG A 54 -10.67 31.34 -43.02
N TYR A 55 -10.40 32.07 -41.94
CA TYR A 55 -9.12 32.76 -41.72
C TYR A 55 -8.07 31.89 -41.00
N MET A 56 -8.48 30.78 -40.41
CA MET A 56 -7.66 30.00 -39.46
C MET A 56 -6.93 28.79 -40.06
N MET A 57 -7.17 28.45 -41.32
CA MET A 57 -6.52 27.29 -41.96
C MET A 57 -4.98 27.41 -42.06
N ASN A 58 -4.39 28.59 -41.82
CA ASN A 58 -2.96 28.85 -42.01
C ASN A 58 -2.26 29.57 -40.84
N ILE A 59 -2.85 29.66 -39.65
CA ILE A 59 -2.21 30.34 -38.52
C ILE A 59 -1.05 29.46 -38.00
N LYS A 60 0.20 29.93 -38.19
CA LYS A 60 1.38 29.29 -37.60
C LYS A 60 1.30 29.38 -36.07
N GLN A 61 1.37 28.22 -35.41
CA GLN A 61 1.24 28.02 -33.96
C GLN A 61 2.22 28.85 -33.08
N SER A 62 3.26 29.45 -33.67
CA SER A 62 4.37 30.08 -32.94
C SER A 62 4.11 31.51 -32.43
N GLY A 63 3.10 32.22 -32.94
CA GLY A 63 2.92 33.67 -32.67
C GLY A 63 1.85 34.07 -31.65
N LEU A 64 1.09 33.12 -31.09
CA LEU A 64 -0.08 33.38 -30.22
C LEU A 64 0.06 32.77 -28.81
N ARG A 65 1.30 32.55 -28.33
CA ARG A 65 1.54 31.91 -27.03
C ARG A 65 0.84 32.69 -25.91
N GLY A 66 -0.02 32.03 -25.14
CA GLY A 66 -0.71 32.61 -23.97
C GLY A 66 -2.11 33.18 -24.23
N ILE A 67 -2.43 33.59 -25.47
CA ILE A 67 -3.73 34.20 -25.80
C ILE A 67 -4.88 33.20 -25.63
N PRO A 68 -4.82 31.95 -26.14
CA PRO A 68 -5.87 30.96 -25.91
C PRO A 68 -6.09 30.67 -24.42
N GLN A 69 -5.03 30.63 -23.62
CA GLN A 69 -5.10 30.44 -22.17
C GLN A 69 -5.78 31.63 -21.48
N ALA A 70 -5.43 32.86 -21.86
CA ALA A 70 -6.02 34.08 -21.32
C ALA A 70 -7.53 34.18 -21.62
N ILE A 71 -7.96 33.77 -22.83
CA ILE A 71 -9.38 33.71 -23.19
C ILE A 71 -10.13 32.72 -22.28
N VAL A 72 -9.55 31.55 -22.03
CA VAL A 72 -10.14 30.56 -21.12
C VAL A 72 -10.24 31.13 -19.70
N ARG A 73 -9.18 31.75 -19.18
CA ARG A 73 -9.18 32.36 -17.85
C ARG A 73 -10.21 33.47 -17.70
N ALA A 74 -10.22 34.43 -18.62
CA ALA A 74 -11.16 35.55 -18.59
C ALA A 74 -12.62 35.08 -18.71
N THR A 75 -12.89 34.05 -19.50
CA THR A 75 -14.25 33.49 -19.62
C THR A 75 -14.71 32.87 -18.30
N ILE A 76 -13.83 32.16 -17.59
CA ILE A 76 -14.18 31.51 -16.31
C ILE A 76 -14.30 32.55 -15.19
N GLU A 77 -13.30 33.42 -15.05
CA GLU A 77 -13.20 34.34 -13.92
C GLU A 77 -14.08 35.58 -14.07
N GLN A 78 -14.11 36.17 -15.26
CA GLN A 78 -14.72 37.49 -15.48
C GLN A 78 -16.12 37.37 -16.09
N VAL A 79 -16.31 36.45 -17.05
CA VAL A 79 -17.61 36.27 -17.72
C VAL A 79 -18.55 35.41 -16.87
N ALA A 80 -18.07 34.25 -16.42
CA ALA A 80 -18.87 33.33 -15.62
C ALA A 80 -18.83 33.64 -14.10
N GLY A 81 -17.89 34.47 -13.64
CA GLY A 81 -17.74 34.80 -12.22
C GLY A 81 -17.37 33.58 -11.36
N LEU A 82 -16.79 32.55 -11.96
CA LEU A 82 -16.44 31.30 -11.30
C LEU A 82 -15.03 31.37 -10.74
N SER A 83 -14.84 30.80 -9.55
CA SER A 83 -13.50 30.60 -8.99
C SER A 83 -12.75 29.54 -9.79
N PRO A 84 -11.46 29.73 -10.13
CA PRO A 84 -10.61 28.69 -10.69
C PRO A 84 -10.48 27.43 -9.81
N ASP A 85 -10.82 27.53 -8.53
CA ASP A 85 -10.81 26.38 -7.61
C ASP A 85 -12.08 25.53 -7.74
N ASP A 86 -13.20 26.10 -8.20
CA ASP A 86 -14.47 25.39 -8.40
C ASP A 86 -14.55 24.79 -9.81
N THR A 87 -13.60 23.90 -10.09
CA THR A 87 -13.48 23.23 -11.38
C THR A 87 -14.77 22.52 -11.81
N ASN A 88 -15.59 22.02 -10.87
CA ASN A 88 -16.84 21.31 -11.18
C ASN A 88 -17.86 22.16 -11.97
N ALA A 89 -17.85 23.48 -11.78
CA ALA A 89 -18.77 24.38 -12.45
C ALA A 89 -18.48 24.54 -13.96
N TYR A 90 -17.21 24.49 -14.37
CA TYR A 90 -16.79 24.78 -15.74
C TYR A 90 -16.00 23.66 -16.44
N ALA A 91 -15.52 22.64 -15.71
CA ALA A 91 -14.73 21.52 -16.24
C ALA A 91 -15.61 20.46 -16.93
N ASN A 92 -16.38 20.89 -17.92
CA ASN A 92 -17.19 20.04 -18.75
C ASN A 92 -17.31 20.62 -20.16
N SER A 93 -17.57 19.77 -21.16
CA SER A 93 -17.69 20.20 -22.55
C SER A 93 -18.84 21.20 -22.78
N GLN A 94 -19.90 21.14 -21.97
CA GLN A 94 -21.08 21.99 -22.12
C GLN A 94 -20.74 23.46 -21.84
N PHE A 95 -19.96 23.75 -20.81
CA PHE A 95 -19.46 25.10 -20.51
C PHE A 95 -18.78 25.74 -21.74
N PHE A 96 -17.86 25.03 -22.38
CA PHE A 96 -17.15 25.56 -23.56
C PHE A 96 -18.04 25.66 -24.80
N ILE A 97 -19.14 24.91 -24.88
CA ILE A 97 -20.14 25.03 -25.95
C ILE A 97 -21.01 26.26 -25.71
N ASP A 98 -21.50 26.43 -24.48
CA ASP A 98 -22.39 27.52 -24.06
C ASP A 98 -21.70 28.89 -24.19
N HIS A 99 -20.39 28.94 -23.87
CA HIS A 99 -19.56 30.13 -24.07
C HIS A 99 -18.91 30.23 -25.47
N HIS A 100 -19.37 29.42 -26.43
CA HIS A 100 -18.91 29.45 -27.82
C HIS A 100 -17.38 29.26 -28.02
N LEU A 101 -16.70 28.63 -27.07
CA LEU A 101 -15.26 28.36 -27.08
C LEU A 101 -14.88 27.03 -27.75
N ARG A 102 -15.85 26.22 -28.24
CA ARG A 102 -15.53 24.97 -28.95
C ARG A 102 -14.56 25.14 -30.14
N PRO A 103 -14.64 26.19 -30.99
CA PRO A 103 -13.63 26.42 -32.03
C PRO A 103 -12.23 26.66 -31.45
N LEU A 104 -12.12 27.37 -30.33
CA LEU A 104 -10.86 27.57 -29.60
C LEU A 104 -10.28 26.21 -29.18
N LEU A 105 -11.12 25.33 -28.62
CA LEU A 105 -10.72 23.97 -28.24
C LEU A 105 -10.19 23.18 -29.44
N LYS A 106 -10.92 23.16 -30.56
CA LYS A 106 -10.52 22.43 -31.78
C LYS A 106 -9.17 22.86 -32.32
N ILE A 107 -8.89 24.16 -32.28
CA ILE A 107 -7.74 24.75 -32.97
C ILE A 107 -6.50 24.72 -32.07
N PHE A 108 -6.66 25.03 -30.79
CA PHE A 108 -5.52 25.23 -29.88
C PHE A 108 -5.33 24.08 -28.87
N PHE A 109 -6.35 23.24 -28.68
CA PHE A 109 -6.39 22.28 -27.58
C PHE A 109 -6.93 20.91 -28.00
N ASN A 110 -6.74 20.50 -29.27
CA ASN A 110 -7.14 19.19 -29.78
C ASN A 110 -8.61 18.79 -29.52
N ASP A 111 -9.53 19.77 -29.53
CA ASP A 111 -10.95 19.59 -29.15
C ASP A 111 -11.13 19.03 -27.71
N SER A 112 -10.15 19.27 -26.83
CA SER A 112 -10.09 18.82 -25.44
C SER A 112 -10.19 20.00 -24.49
N TYR A 113 -11.29 20.10 -23.74
CA TYR A 113 -11.41 21.09 -22.67
C TYR A 113 -10.40 20.84 -21.54
N HIS A 114 -9.95 19.59 -21.35
CA HIS A 114 -8.88 19.26 -20.40
C HIS A 114 -7.56 19.91 -20.79
N ASP A 115 -7.22 19.91 -22.08
CA ASP A 115 -5.99 20.53 -22.59
C ASP A 115 -6.05 22.05 -22.39
N ALA A 116 -7.22 22.65 -22.62
CA ALA A 116 -7.46 24.07 -22.40
C ALA A 116 -7.32 24.45 -20.92
N LEU A 117 -7.97 23.71 -20.02
CA LEU A 117 -7.93 23.98 -18.59
C LEU A 117 -6.57 23.67 -17.97
N SER A 118 -5.89 22.61 -18.38
CA SER A 118 -4.54 22.30 -17.90
C SER A 118 -3.52 23.34 -18.38
N ALA A 119 -3.73 23.96 -19.54
CA ALA A 119 -2.90 25.05 -20.02
C ALA A 119 -3.22 26.38 -19.33
N ALA A 120 -4.50 26.63 -19.03
CA ALA A 120 -4.95 27.83 -18.34
C ALA A 120 -4.61 27.79 -16.85
N TYR A 121 -4.72 26.65 -16.17
CA TYR A 121 -4.55 26.52 -14.73
C TYR A 121 -3.61 25.36 -14.39
N PRO A 122 -2.32 25.44 -14.74
CA PRO A 122 -1.38 24.33 -14.58
C PRO A 122 -1.19 23.90 -13.11
N ASP A 123 -1.37 24.83 -12.17
CA ASP A 123 -1.15 24.62 -10.75
C ASP A 123 -2.42 24.19 -10.01
N THR A 124 -3.61 24.48 -10.57
CA THR A 124 -4.91 24.26 -9.91
C THR A 124 -5.73 23.16 -10.58
N TYR A 125 -5.75 23.13 -11.93
CA TYR A 125 -6.55 22.16 -12.66
C TYR A 125 -5.84 20.81 -12.78
N VAL A 126 -6.53 19.77 -12.34
CA VAL A 126 -6.15 18.39 -12.64
C VAL A 126 -7.25 17.71 -13.47
N PRO A 127 -6.90 16.98 -14.55
CA PRO A 127 -7.90 16.43 -15.47
C PRO A 127 -8.94 15.50 -14.83
N TRP A 128 -8.62 14.85 -13.72
CA TRP A 128 -9.52 13.93 -13.03
C TRP A 128 -10.52 14.62 -12.07
N MET A 129 -10.47 15.94 -11.89
CA MET A 129 -11.53 16.69 -11.20
C MET A 129 -12.73 16.99 -12.11
N GLY A 130 -12.57 16.90 -13.43
CA GLY A 130 -13.70 17.00 -14.36
C GLY A 130 -14.58 15.74 -14.36
N LYS A 131 -15.83 15.86 -14.81
CA LYS A 131 -16.79 14.73 -14.86
C LYS A 131 -16.28 13.51 -15.64
N GLN A 132 -15.42 13.72 -16.64
CA GLN A 132 -14.87 12.65 -17.48
C GLN A 132 -13.52 13.06 -18.05
N VAL A 133 -12.47 12.26 -17.84
CA VAL A 133 -11.16 12.43 -18.50
C VAL A 133 -11.22 12.09 -19.99
N PRO A 134 -10.28 12.57 -20.83
CA PRO A 134 -10.25 12.22 -22.26
C PRO A 134 -10.18 10.71 -22.50
N ASP A 135 -10.66 10.26 -23.67
CA ASP A 135 -10.57 8.86 -24.06
C ASP A 135 -9.10 8.40 -24.10
N GLY A 136 -8.85 7.23 -23.52
CA GLY A 136 -7.49 6.68 -23.41
C GLY A 136 -6.58 7.44 -22.44
N TYR A 137 -7.08 8.37 -21.62
CA TYR A 137 -6.25 9.14 -20.69
C TYR A 137 -5.45 8.25 -19.72
N TRP A 138 -6.07 7.17 -19.22
CA TRP A 138 -5.41 6.20 -18.33
C TRP A 138 -4.65 5.09 -19.05
N SER A 139 -5.06 4.72 -20.27
CA SER A 139 -4.53 3.56 -21.02
C SER A 139 -3.54 3.91 -22.14
N GLY A 140 -3.44 5.18 -22.53
CA GLY A 140 -2.62 5.66 -23.63
C GLY A 140 -1.12 5.75 -23.30
N ARG A 141 -0.33 6.26 -24.26
CA ARG A 141 1.16 6.34 -24.21
C ARG A 141 1.70 7.07 -22.96
N GLY A 142 0.90 7.95 -22.34
CA GLY A 142 1.23 8.66 -21.09
C GLY A 142 0.45 8.19 -19.84
N GLY A 143 -0.43 7.21 -19.97
CA GLY A 143 -1.43 6.89 -18.95
C GLY A 143 -0.85 6.48 -17.60
N LYS A 144 0.26 5.74 -17.59
CA LYS A 144 0.98 5.40 -16.35
C LYS A 144 1.56 6.64 -15.64
N ALA A 145 2.01 7.65 -16.40
CA ALA A 145 2.50 8.90 -15.83
C ALA A 145 1.35 9.74 -15.26
N HIS A 146 0.21 9.79 -15.97
CA HIS A 146 -1.02 10.43 -15.48
C HIS A 146 -1.51 9.78 -14.18
N ALA A 147 -1.61 8.44 -14.16
CA ALA A 147 -2.01 7.69 -12.97
C ALA A 147 -1.08 7.95 -11.78
N ARG A 148 0.25 8.05 -11.99
CA ARG A 148 1.19 8.45 -10.94
C ARG A 148 0.99 9.89 -10.44
N LYS A 149 0.72 10.83 -11.34
CA LYS A 149 0.44 12.23 -10.97
C LYS A 149 -0.84 12.30 -10.13
N ALA A 150 -1.90 11.61 -10.57
CA ALA A 150 -3.15 11.46 -9.86
C ALA A 150 -2.96 10.86 -8.47
N MET A 151 -2.17 9.80 -8.36
CA MET A 151 -1.93 9.17 -7.07
C MET A 151 -1.09 9.98 -6.10
N ARG A 152 -0.10 10.76 -6.60
CA ARG A 152 0.61 11.70 -5.73
C ARG A 152 -0.32 12.77 -5.18
N TRP A 153 -1.20 13.30 -6.02
CA TRP A 153 -2.21 14.26 -5.61
C TRP A 153 -3.18 13.66 -4.57
N PHE A 154 -3.70 12.45 -4.83
CA PHE A 154 -4.57 11.72 -3.89
C PHE A 154 -3.90 11.49 -2.54
N CYS A 155 -2.64 11.04 -2.52
CA CYS A 155 -1.91 10.81 -1.28
C CYS A 155 -1.73 12.11 -0.49
N ASN A 156 -1.43 13.22 -1.17
CA ASN A 156 -1.33 14.53 -0.52
C ASN A 156 -2.67 14.98 0.07
N ALA A 157 -3.77 14.86 -0.69
CA ALA A 157 -5.12 15.24 -0.25
C ALA A 157 -5.58 14.43 0.97
N LYS A 158 -5.28 13.12 0.99
CA LYS A 158 -5.65 12.21 2.09
C LYS A 158 -4.63 12.16 3.22
N GLY A 159 -3.51 12.88 3.12
CA GLY A 159 -2.44 12.86 4.11
C GLY A 159 -1.66 11.54 4.21
N ILE A 160 -1.67 10.72 3.16
CA ILE A 160 -0.97 9.43 3.07
C ILE A 160 0.50 9.70 2.75
N LYS A 161 1.40 9.42 3.69
CA LYS A 161 2.83 9.71 3.58
C LYS A 161 3.66 8.46 3.38
N SER A 162 3.18 7.30 3.82
CA SER A 162 3.90 6.04 3.68
C SER A 162 2.98 4.85 3.39
N LYS A 163 3.60 3.68 3.15
CA LYS A 163 2.90 2.40 2.97
C LYS A 163 2.10 1.97 4.21
N GLU A 164 2.40 2.51 5.39
CA GLU A 164 1.66 2.25 6.64
C GLU A 164 0.32 2.99 6.66
N ASP A 165 0.23 4.15 6.01
CA ASP A 165 -0.97 4.99 5.98
C ASP A 165 -2.05 4.49 5.01
N VAL A 166 -1.72 3.52 4.15
CA VAL A 166 -2.60 3.05 3.07
C VAL A 166 -3.77 2.21 3.57
N ARG A 167 -3.75 1.79 4.84
CA ARG A 167 -4.64 0.79 5.42
C ARG A 167 -6.11 1.09 5.15
N ASP A 168 -6.56 2.30 5.47
CA ASP A 168 -7.98 2.65 5.46
C ASP A 168 -8.48 3.18 4.12
N VAL A 169 -7.60 3.21 3.10
CA VAL A 169 -7.97 3.60 1.74
C VAL A 169 -8.99 2.62 1.17
N SER A 170 -10.12 3.17 0.75
CA SER A 170 -11.25 2.47 0.17
C SER A 170 -11.52 2.93 -1.26
N ILE A 171 -12.33 2.18 -2.00
CA ILE A 171 -12.78 2.58 -3.34
C ILE A 171 -13.53 3.91 -3.29
N GLN A 172 -14.31 4.14 -2.22
CA GLN A 172 -15.10 5.37 -2.07
C GLN A 172 -14.20 6.61 -1.99
N ASP A 173 -13.04 6.50 -1.32
CA ASP A 173 -12.08 7.60 -1.27
C ASP A 173 -11.61 8.03 -2.67
N PHE A 174 -11.44 7.08 -3.60
CA PHE A 174 -11.12 7.45 -4.98
C PHE A 174 -12.30 8.11 -5.70
N VAL A 175 -13.52 7.65 -5.45
CA VAL A 175 -14.73 8.19 -6.10
C VAL A 175 -14.99 9.62 -5.64
N ASP A 176 -14.89 9.88 -4.33
CA ASP A 176 -15.08 11.20 -3.72
C ASP A 176 -14.09 12.24 -4.27
N GLU A 177 -12.89 11.78 -4.62
CA GLU A 177 -11.79 12.59 -5.16
C GLU A 177 -11.76 12.63 -6.71
N GLY A 178 -12.83 12.21 -7.39
CA GLY A 178 -12.94 12.21 -8.86
C GLY A 178 -12.11 11.14 -9.59
N LEU A 179 -11.41 10.28 -8.84
CA LEU A 179 -10.55 9.19 -9.36
C LEU A 179 -11.31 7.89 -9.65
N GLY A 180 -12.64 7.93 -9.71
CA GLY A 180 -13.48 6.78 -10.08
C GLY A 180 -13.06 6.11 -11.40
N GLY A 181 -12.72 6.91 -12.41
CA GLY A 181 -12.23 6.40 -13.70
C GLY A 181 -10.86 5.70 -13.60
N LEU A 182 -9.97 6.19 -12.73
CA LEU A 182 -8.66 5.60 -12.49
C LEU A 182 -8.80 4.23 -11.81
N ILE A 183 -9.56 4.16 -10.71
CA ILE A 183 -9.73 2.91 -9.96
C ILE A 183 -10.45 1.86 -10.80
N PHE A 184 -11.41 2.26 -11.65
CA PHE A 184 -12.04 1.39 -12.65
C PHE A 184 -11.02 0.84 -13.66
N HIS A 185 -10.12 1.68 -14.19
CA HIS A 185 -9.08 1.25 -15.12
C HIS A 185 -8.18 0.16 -14.52
N TYR A 186 -7.88 0.27 -13.22
CA TYR A 186 -7.13 -0.74 -12.47
C TYR A 186 -8.02 -1.86 -11.89
N ARG A 187 -9.23 -2.05 -12.43
CA ARG A 187 -10.20 -3.10 -12.05
C ARG A 187 -10.46 -3.14 -10.53
N TYR A 188 -10.58 -1.96 -9.92
CA TYR A 188 -10.81 -1.79 -8.49
C TYR A 188 -9.71 -2.37 -7.59
N ASN A 189 -8.52 -2.62 -8.13
CA ASN A 189 -7.39 -3.12 -7.36
C ASN A 189 -6.62 -1.95 -6.73
N ILE A 190 -7.02 -1.58 -5.51
CA ILE A 190 -6.41 -0.49 -4.73
C ILE A 190 -4.89 -0.69 -4.63
N ASN A 191 -4.42 -1.91 -4.33
CA ASN A 191 -2.98 -2.17 -4.19
C ASN A 191 -2.19 -1.82 -5.45
N ARG A 192 -2.69 -2.19 -6.65
CA ARG A 192 -2.03 -1.87 -7.92
C ARG A 192 -1.91 -0.36 -8.15
N VAL A 193 -2.91 0.40 -7.72
CA VAL A 193 -2.90 1.85 -7.82
C VAL A 193 -1.95 2.46 -6.78
N MET A 194 -1.97 1.98 -5.53
CA MET A 194 -1.02 2.42 -4.48
C MET A 194 0.44 2.14 -4.85
N GLN A 195 0.72 1.01 -5.53
CA GLN A 195 2.05 0.65 -6.03
C GLN A 195 2.63 1.63 -7.06
N LEU A 196 1.82 2.53 -7.62
CA LEU A 196 2.31 3.59 -8.49
C LEU A 196 3.17 4.63 -7.74
N VAL A 197 2.91 4.82 -6.45
CA VAL A 197 3.59 5.78 -5.57
C VAL A 197 4.41 5.09 -4.49
N PHE A 198 3.91 3.97 -3.95
CA PHE A 198 4.57 3.14 -2.95
C PHE A 198 4.81 1.72 -3.51
N PRO A 199 5.87 1.49 -4.32
CA PRO A 199 6.13 0.20 -4.97
C PRO A 199 6.18 -1.00 -4.00
N GLU A 200 6.55 -0.74 -2.76
CA GLU A 200 6.63 -1.70 -1.67
C GLU A 200 5.28 -2.02 -1.02
N SER A 201 4.21 -1.29 -1.35
CA SER A 201 2.85 -1.55 -0.84
C SER A 201 2.42 -2.98 -1.14
N ARG A 202 1.95 -3.69 -0.11
CA ARG A 202 1.51 -5.08 -0.18
C ARG A 202 -0.01 -5.19 -0.04
N PRO A 203 -0.67 -6.12 -0.78
CA PRO A 203 -2.13 -6.25 -0.74
C PRO A 203 -2.70 -6.49 0.66
N TRP A 204 -2.02 -7.32 1.47
CA TRP A 204 -2.45 -7.67 2.82
C TRP A 204 -2.29 -6.56 3.87
N ARG A 205 -1.72 -5.40 3.49
CA ARG A 205 -1.63 -4.21 4.35
C ARG A 205 -2.81 -3.25 4.15
N LEU A 206 -3.64 -3.49 3.15
CA LEU A 206 -4.85 -2.71 2.87
C LEU A 206 -6.06 -3.30 3.60
N LYS A 207 -7.11 -2.51 3.73
CA LYS A 207 -8.42 -2.93 4.25
C LYS A 207 -8.99 -4.18 3.57
N SER A 208 -8.74 -4.33 2.27
CA SER A 208 -9.22 -5.47 1.49
C SER A 208 -8.20 -5.90 0.45
N VAL A 209 -8.10 -7.21 0.27
CA VAL A 209 -7.39 -7.82 -0.88
C VAL A 209 -8.36 -8.11 -2.02
N PRO A 210 -7.88 -8.19 -3.29
CA PRO A 210 -8.72 -8.62 -4.40
C PRO A 210 -9.31 -10.02 -4.21
N ALA A 211 -10.47 -10.27 -4.82
CA ALA A 211 -11.07 -11.61 -4.85
C ALA A 211 -10.09 -12.64 -5.44
N GLY A 212 -10.04 -13.84 -4.84
CA GLY A 212 -9.12 -14.91 -5.22
C GLY A 212 -7.65 -14.70 -4.86
N PHE A 213 -7.28 -13.56 -4.25
CA PHE A 213 -5.89 -13.27 -3.90
C PHE A 213 -5.27 -14.34 -2.99
N TRP A 214 -6.04 -14.83 -2.01
CA TRP A 214 -5.57 -15.84 -1.06
C TRP A 214 -5.59 -17.28 -1.60
N ASP A 215 -6.09 -17.51 -2.81
CA ASP A 215 -6.14 -18.87 -3.37
C ASP A 215 -4.74 -19.34 -3.80
N THR A 216 -3.84 -18.40 -4.10
CA THR A 216 -2.44 -18.67 -4.45
C THR A 216 -1.61 -18.98 -3.19
N LEU A 217 -0.90 -20.11 -3.19
CA LEU A 217 0.02 -20.49 -2.10
C LEU A 217 1.15 -19.46 -1.90
N ASP A 218 1.74 -18.96 -2.98
CA ASP A 218 2.83 -17.98 -2.92
C ASP A 218 2.39 -16.67 -2.25
N ASN A 219 1.20 -16.15 -2.57
CA ASN A 219 0.67 -14.95 -1.92
C ASN A 219 0.52 -15.12 -0.40
N ARG A 220 0.10 -16.31 0.04
CA ARG A 220 -0.02 -16.62 1.48
C ARG A 220 1.36 -16.74 2.12
N ARG A 221 2.29 -17.43 1.48
CA ARG A 221 3.67 -17.57 1.97
C ARG A 221 4.37 -16.22 2.09
N ASP A 222 4.27 -15.37 1.08
CA ASP A 222 4.86 -14.02 1.09
C ASP A 222 4.26 -13.16 2.21
N ALA A 223 2.95 -13.24 2.43
CA ALA A 223 2.29 -12.53 3.51
C ALA A 223 2.74 -13.01 4.90
N LEU A 224 2.96 -14.32 5.05
CA LEU A 224 3.48 -14.88 6.30
C LEU A 224 4.95 -14.56 6.52
N ASP A 225 5.77 -14.54 5.48
CA ASP A 225 7.18 -14.14 5.60
C ASP A 225 7.30 -12.67 6.01
N ASP A 226 6.54 -11.76 5.37
CA ASP A 226 6.45 -10.35 5.78
C ASP A 226 5.94 -10.20 7.24
N PHE A 227 4.99 -11.04 7.65
CA PHE A 227 4.51 -11.08 9.04
C PHE A 227 5.61 -11.49 10.02
N LEU A 228 6.37 -12.56 9.71
CA LEU A 228 7.45 -13.04 10.57
C LEU A 228 8.59 -12.05 10.67
N GLN A 229 8.93 -11.36 9.56
CA GLN A 229 9.88 -10.25 9.58
C GLN A 229 9.40 -9.12 10.48
N HIS A 230 8.12 -8.75 10.40
CA HIS A 230 7.56 -7.65 11.19
C HIS A 230 7.54 -7.91 12.69
N ILE A 231 7.24 -9.13 13.14
CA ILE A 231 7.23 -9.47 14.57
C ILE A 231 8.64 -9.75 15.13
N GLY A 232 9.68 -9.62 14.30
CA GLY A 232 11.08 -9.81 14.68
C GLY A 232 11.58 -11.25 14.64
N CYS A 233 10.82 -12.20 14.07
CA CYS A 233 11.33 -13.55 13.81
C CYS A 233 12.29 -13.59 12.62
N GLY A 234 12.11 -12.69 11.65
CA GLY A 234 12.81 -12.75 10.37
C GLY A 234 12.24 -13.84 9.45
N SER A 235 12.84 -14.03 8.29
CA SER A 235 12.48 -15.14 7.40
C SER A 235 12.91 -16.47 8.01
N ILE A 236 12.06 -17.48 7.88
CA ILE A 236 12.30 -18.85 8.34
C ILE A 236 12.55 -19.83 7.20
N ILE A 237 12.55 -19.36 5.95
CA ILE A 237 12.73 -20.20 4.77
C ILE A 237 14.14 -20.81 4.80
N GLY A 238 14.20 -22.14 4.70
CA GLY A 238 15.46 -22.88 4.70
C GLY A 238 16.09 -23.12 6.08
N LEU A 239 15.44 -22.69 7.16
CA LEU A 239 15.89 -22.98 8.52
C LEU A 239 15.39 -24.35 9.00
N THR A 240 16.08 -24.93 9.98
CA THR A 240 15.60 -26.12 10.70
C THR A 240 14.56 -25.75 11.77
N PRO A 241 13.73 -26.69 12.26
CA PRO A 241 12.79 -26.42 13.35
C PRO A 241 13.42 -25.83 14.62
N GLU A 242 14.67 -26.18 14.92
CA GLU A 242 15.44 -25.69 16.07
C GLU A 242 15.80 -24.22 15.86
N GLU A 243 16.32 -23.88 14.68
CA GLU A 243 16.67 -22.51 14.31
C GLU A 243 15.43 -21.62 14.25
N THR A 244 14.28 -22.14 13.77
CA THR A 244 13.02 -21.39 13.79
C THR A 244 12.48 -21.21 15.20
N TYR A 245 12.66 -22.21 16.07
CA TYR A 245 12.27 -22.11 17.48
C TYR A 245 13.06 -21.00 18.19
N ASP A 246 14.36 -20.88 17.91
CA ASP A 246 15.22 -19.80 18.41
C ASP A 246 14.83 -18.40 17.91
N ARG A 247 14.11 -18.28 16.78
CA ARG A 247 13.49 -17.01 16.34
C ARG A 247 12.32 -16.58 17.24
N GLY A 248 11.96 -17.37 18.25
CA GLY A 248 10.94 -17.01 19.22
C GLY A 248 9.52 -17.17 18.71
N LEU A 249 9.29 -18.02 17.69
CA LEU A 249 7.98 -18.24 17.08
C LEU A 249 6.88 -18.48 18.12
N LYS A 250 7.13 -19.35 19.09
CA LYS A 250 6.18 -19.69 20.16
C LYS A 250 5.76 -18.49 21.02
N LYS A 251 6.64 -17.50 21.19
CA LYS A 251 6.37 -16.29 21.98
C LYS A 251 5.73 -15.20 21.12
N ARG A 252 6.24 -15.00 19.91
CA ARG A 252 5.91 -13.84 19.05
C ARG A 252 4.67 -14.08 18.20
N VAL A 253 4.46 -15.31 17.71
CA VAL A 253 3.31 -15.64 16.86
C VAL A 253 2.06 -15.86 17.72
N SER A 254 1.15 -14.88 17.67
CA SER A 254 -0.12 -14.91 18.40
C SER A 254 -1.29 -14.48 17.51
N GLY A 255 -2.50 -14.84 17.94
CA GLY A 255 -3.73 -14.40 17.26
C GLY A 255 -3.89 -12.88 17.25
N SER A 256 -3.43 -12.18 18.30
CA SER A 256 -3.39 -10.72 18.33
C SER A 256 -2.38 -10.17 17.33
N ALA A 257 -1.15 -10.69 17.28
CA ALA A 257 -0.15 -10.26 16.30
C ALA A 257 -0.65 -10.44 14.86
N LEU A 258 -1.29 -11.58 14.54
CA LEU A 258 -1.89 -11.80 13.23
C LEU A 258 -3.02 -10.81 12.92
N LYS A 259 -3.82 -10.43 13.93
CA LYS A 259 -4.90 -9.44 13.79
C LYS A 259 -4.36 -8.03 13.56
N ASP A 260 -3.36 -7.64 14.34
CA ASP A 260 -2.70 -6.34 14.24
C ASP A 260 -1.98 -6.20 12.89
N PHE A 261 -1.51 -7.32 12.34
CA PHE A 261 -0.96 -7.41 10.98
C PHE A 261 -1.99 -7.65 9.86
N HIS A 262 -3.27 -7.76 10.20
CA HIS A 262 -4.40 -7.91 9.26
C HIS A 262 -4.51 -9.25 8.52
N LEU A 263 -3.92 -10.30 9.07
CA LEU A 263 -4.06 -11.68 8.58
C LEU A 263 -5.24 -12.44 9.22
N SER A 264 -6.09 -11.77 10.02
CA SER A 264 -7.29 -12.41 10.59
C SER A 264 -8.22 -12.99 9.54
N TYR A 265 -8.41 -12.29 8.42
CA TYR A 265 -9.27 -12.80 7.34
C TYR A 265 -8.68 -14.08 6.74
N LEU A 266 -7.38 -14.08 6.42
CA LEU A 266 -6.68 -15.26 5.92
C LEU A 266 -6.84 -16.44 6.90
N LEU A 267 -6.55 -16.21 8.19
CA LEU A 267 -6.66 -17.22 9.23
C LEU A 267 -8.09 -17.78 9.39
N LEU A 268 -9.11 -16.91 9.39
CA LEU A 268 -10.50 -17.32 9.60
C LEU A 268 -11.08 -18.04 8.39
N TYR A 269 -10.91 -17.49 7.18
CA TYR A 269 -11.59 -18.01 5.99
C TYR A 269 -10.86 -19.20 5.36
N GLN A 270 -9.53 -19.14 5.25
CA GLN A 270 -8.77 -20.23 4.62
C GLN A 270 -8.44 -21.35 5.62
N TYR A 271 -8.24 -21.02 6.89
CA TYR A 271 -7.75 -21.98 7.90
C TYR A 271 -8.71 -22.22 9.07
N ARG A 272 -9.94 -21.67 9.02
CA ARG A 272 -10.97 -21.84 10.06
C ARG A 272 -10.46 -21.52 11.48
N GLY A 273 -9.59 -20.53 11.60
CA GLY A 273 -8.99 -20.12 12.87
C GLY A 273 -7.83 -21.01 13.35
N ARG A 274 -7.38 -22.00 12.58
CA ARG A 274 -6.29 -22.92 12.97
C ARG A 274 -4.93 -22.35 12.61
N GLN A 275 -4.32 -21.63 13.56
CA GLN A 275 -3.01 -21.00 13.39
C GLN A 275 -1.92 -22.00 12.98
N TYR A 276 -1.88 -23.20 13.60
CA TYR A 276 -0.89 -24.21 13.24
C TYR A 276 -0.94 -24.57 11.75
N ASN A 277 -2.13 -24.89 11.22
CA ASN A 277 -2.31 -25.25 9.82
C ASN A 277 -1.86 -24.12 8.88
N LEU A 278 -2.15 -22.86 9.23
CA LEU A 278 -1.69 -21.71 8.45
C LEU A 278 -0.17 -21.71 8.25
N PHE A 279 0.61 -21.94 9.30
CA PHE A 279 2.08 -21.96 9.17
C PHE A 279 2.60 -23.27 8.59
N HIS A 280 2.08 -24.41 9.05
CA HIS A 280 2.53 -25.73 8.62
C HIS A 280 2.31 -25.96 7.12
N ASP A 281 1.18 -25.53 6.56
CA ASP A 281 0.89 -25.73 5.13
C ASP A 281 1.84 -24.92 4.22
N HIS A 282 2.54 -23.92 4.75
CA HIS A 282 3.49 -23.09 4.01
C HIS A 282 4.96 -23.33 4.34
N PHE A 283 5.24 -23.80 5.57
CA PHE A 283 6.57 -24.07 6.11
C PHE A 283 6.61 -25.43 6.85
N PRO A 284 6.28 -26.55 6.16
CA PRO A 284 6.09 -27.85 6.82
C PRO A 284 7.39 -28.42 7.41
N GLU A 285 8.54 -28.09 6.83
CA GLU A 285 9.85 -28.55 7.31
C GLU A 285 10.40 -27.70 8.47
N GLN A 286 9.83 -26.51 8.67
CA GLN A 286 10.29 -25.51 9.62
C GLN A 286 9.45 -25.47 10.91
N ILE A 287 8.21 -25.95 10.86
CA ILE A 287 7.21 -25.74 11.90
C ILE A 287 6.72 -27.08 12.44
N LEU A 288 7.04 -27.35 13.70
CA LEU A 288 6.55 -28.51 14.43
C LEU A 288 5.29 -28.14 15.24
N PRO A 289 4.41 -29.11 15.55
CA PRO A 289 3.17 -28.86 16.31
C PRO A 289 3.36 -28.16 17.65
N TRP A 290 4.51 -28.37 18.30
CA TRP A 290 4.84 -27.83 19.62
C TRP A 290 5.70 -26.56 19.59
N THR A 291 6.14 -26.08 18.41
CA THR A 291 6.95 -24.85 18.26
C THR A 291 6.09 -23.59 18.10
N LEU A 292 4.77 -23.75 17.96
CA LEU A 292 3.79 -22.66 18.01
C LEU A 292 2.96 -22.67 19.30
N ALA A 293 2.50 -21.49 19.72
CA ALA A 293 1.59 -21.36 20.86
C ALA A 293 0.16 -21.75 20.48
N ASN A 294 -0.65 -22.08 21.50
CA ASN A 294 -2.10 -22.31 21.42
C ASN A 294 -2.54 -23.44 20.47
N VAL A 295 -1.64 -24.36 20.11
CA VAL A 295 -2.00 -25.57 19.37
C VAL A 295 -2.67 -26.55 20.33
N ARG A 296 -3.92 -26.97 20.03
CA ARG A 296 -4.70 -27.89 20.85
C ARG A 296 -4.30 -29.35 20.61
N LEU A 297 -3.03 -29.68 20.89
CA LEU A 297 -2.44 -31.00 20.63
C LEU A 297 -3.17 -32.15 21.32
N ALA A 298 -3.71 -31.93 22.51
CA ALA A 298 -4.44 -32.97 23.26
C ALA A 298 -5.75 -33.45 22.57
N ASN A 299 -6.23 -32.71 21.56
CA ASN A 299 -7.41 -33.08 20.79
C ASN A 299 -7.07 -33.89 19.53
N TRP A 300 -5.78 -34.16 19.28
CA TRP A 300 -5.33 -34.91 18.11
C TRP A 300 -5.47 -36.42 18.37
N PRO A 301 -5.77 -37.22 17.34
CA PRO A 301 -5.95 -38.66 17.50
C PRO A 301 -4.68 -39.38 17.97
N ASP A 302 -3.51 -38.83 17.62
CA ASP A 302 -2.16 -39.30 17.92
C ASP A 302 -1.48 -38.47 19.03
N ALA A 303 -2.27 -37.79 19.88
CA ALA A 303 -1.75 -36.84 20.87
C ALA A 303 -0.62 -37.40 21.76
N VAL A 304 -0.72 -38.65 22.20
CA VAL A 304 0.31 -39.31 23.03
C VAL A 304 1.65 -39.34 22.30
N GLU A 305 1.65 -39.83 21.06
CA GLU A 305 2.85 -39.92 20.22
C GLU A 305 3.45 -38.53 19.95
N VAL A 306 2.60 -37.55 19.63
CA VAL A 306 3.02 -36.15 19.44
C VAL A 306 3.68 -35.59 20.70
N GLY A 307 3.15 -35.89 21.89
CA GLY A 307 3.72 -35.47 23.16
C GLY A 307 5.09 -36.10 23.43
N VAL A 308 5.26 -37.38 23.10
CA VAL A 308 6.54 -38.10 23.19
C VAL A 308 7.55 -37.50 22.21
N ASN A 309 7.16 -37.28 20.95
CA ASN A 309 8.02 -36.68 19.94
C ASN A 309 8.44 -35.25 20.32
N ALA A 310 7.55 -34.47 20.94
CA ALA A 310 7.90 -33.14 21.44
C ALA A 310 8.98 -33.17 22.53
N MET A 311 8.88 -34.11 23.47
CA MET A 311 9.87 -34.27 24.54
C MET A 311 11.19 -34.83 24.02
N ARG A 312 11.13 -35.78 23.06
CA ARG A 312 12.30 -36.32 22.37
C ARG A 312 13.05 -35.23 21.63
N TRP A 313 12.35 -34.50 20.77
CA TRP A 313 12.87 -33.36 20.02
C TRP A 313 13.54 -32.34 20.94
N ALA A 314 12.90 -31.99 22.06
CA ALA A 314 13.44 -31.02 22.99
C ALA A 314 14.78 -31.46 23.60
N LEU A 315 14.95 -32.75 23.90
CA LEU A 315 16.16 -33.27 24.53
C LEU A 315 17.24 -33.63 23.51
N GLU A 316 16.88 -34.39 22.47
CA GLU A 316 17.82 -35.00 21.52
C GLU A 316 18.20 -34.04 20.39
N ASP A 317 17.21 -33.39 19.78
CA ASP A 317 17.44 -32.57 18.58
C ASP A 317 17.79 -31.13 18.94
N TYR A 318 16.99 -30.51 19.83
CA TYR A 318 17.15 -29.09 20.15
C TYR A 318 18.25 -28.81 21.17
N LEU A 319 18.26 -29.54 22.28
CA LEU A 319 19.23 -29.34 23.36
C LEU A 319 20.47 -30.24 23.25
N VAL A 320 20.42 -31.26 22.39
CA VAL A 320 21.51 -32.22 22.16
C VAL A 320 22.05 -32.83 23.47
N VAL A 321 21.12 -33.22 24.34
CA VAL A 321 21.39 -33.79 25.67
C VAL A 321 21.71 -35.27 25.51
N THR A 322 22.84 -35.72 26.04
CA THR A 322 23.13 -37.16 26.07
C THR A 322 22.27 -37.86 27.12
N VAL A 323 22.02 -39.16 26.94
CA VAL A 323 21.18 -39.94 27.85
C VAL A 323 21.66 -39.79 29.31
N GLU A 324 22.96 -39.79 29.55
CA GLU A 324 23.55 -39.66 30.88
C GLU A 324 23.28 -38.31 31.56
N GLU A 325 23.04 -37.26 30.76
CA GLU A 325 22.80 -35.89 31.19
C GLU A 325 21.31 -35.59 31.45
N VAL A 326 20.40 -36.46 31.01
CA VAL A 326 18.95 -36.29 31.14
C VAL A 326 18.54 -36.02 32.60
N PRO A 327 19.04 -36.77 33.61
CA PRO A 327 18.70 -36.49 35.00
C PRO A 327 19.14 -35.11 35.48
N GLN A 328 20.19 -34.48 34.93
CA GLN A 328 20.67 -33.17 35.38
C GLN A 328 19.92 -32.03 34.70
N VAL A 329 19.53 -32.23 33.44
CA VAL A 329 18.91 -31.23 32.57
C VAL A 329 17.38 -31.22 32.69
N LEU A 330 16.74 -32.40 32.63
CA LEU A 330 15.28 -32.52 32.56
C LEU A 330 14.64 -32.15 33.90
N THR A 331 14.24 -30.89 34.02
CA THR A 331 13.58 -30.29 35.17
C THR A 331 12.22 -29.73 34.77
N THR A 332 11.29 -29.65 35.72
CA THR A 332 10.03 -28.91 35.53
C THR A 332 10.28 -27.45 35.13
N ARG A 333 11.36 -26.83 35.61
CA ARG A 333 11.74 -25.46 35.25
C ARG A 333 12.15 -25.36 33.78
N LEU A 334 12.97 -26.29 33.29
CA LEU A 334 13.37 -26.34 31.88
C LEU A 334 12.15 -26.51 30.97
N ILE A 335 11.32 -27.52 31.24
CA ILE A 335 10.13 -27.81 30.43
C ILE A 335 9.18 -26.59 30.36
N ARG A 336 9.03 -25.87 31.47
CA ARG A 336 8.29 -24.60 31.52
C ARG A 336 8.97 -23.51 30.70
N GLY A 337 10.29 -23.38 30.80
CA GLY A 337 11.10 -22.45 30.01
C GLY A 337 10.98 -22.69 28.51
N LEU A 338 10.88 -23.96 28.07
CA LEU A 338 10.63 -24.33 26.67
C LEU A 338 9.14 -24.21 26.25
N GLY A 339 8.28 -23.67 27.12
CA GLY A 339 6.85 -23.54 26.83
C GLY A 339 6.14 -24.88 26.59
N LEU A 340 6.70 -26.01 27.03
CA LEU A 340 6.12 -27.35 26.85
C LEU A 340 5.21 -27.77 28.02
N THR A 341 4.83 -26.82 28.88
CA THR A 341 3.98 -27.05 30.06
C THR A 341 2.65 -27.72 29.72
N GLY A 342 2.01 -27.35 28.62
CA GLY A 342 0.74 -27.96 28.20
C GLY A 342 0.86 -29.46 27.94
N ILE A 343 1.96 -29.89 27.31
CA ILE A 343 2.25 -31.31 27.08
C ILE A 343 2.61 -32.01 28.39
N PHE A 344 3.42 -31.37 29.22
CA PHE A 344 3.91 -31.94 30.48
C PHE A 344 2.84 -32.17 31.54
N THR A 345 1.83 -31.29 31.60
CA THR A 345 0.83 -31.27 32.68
C THR A 345 -0.49 -31.94 32.30
N ASN A 346 -0.82 -32.00 31.01
CA ASN A 346 -2.08 -32.58 30.55
C ASN A 346 -2.03 -34.11 30.60
N GLN A 347 -3.04 -34.71 31.25
CA GLN A 347 -3.14 -36.15 31.49
C GLN A 347 -3.17 -36.99 30.21
N VAL A 348 -3.65 -36.44 29.08
CA VAL A 348 -3.71 -37.15 27.80
C VAL A 348 -2.33 -37.67 27.38
N PHE A 349 -1.26 -36.93 27.68
CA PHE A 349 0.10 -37.33 27.31
C PHE A 349 0.76 -38.29 28.30
N GLY A 350 0.17 -38.53 29.47
CA GLY A 350 0.65 -39.52 30.45
C GLY A 350 1.87 -39.11 31.30
N PHE A 351 2.40 -37.88 31.13
CA PHE A 351 3.57 -37.43 31.88
C PHE A 351 3.27 -36.96 33.32
N ASP A 352 2.03 -36.57 33.61
CA ASP A 352 1.52 -36.18 34.94
C ASP A 352 2.44 -35.24 35.73
N SER A 353 3.01 -34.24 35.07
CA SER A 353 3.96 -33.29 35.67
C SER A 353 5.19 -33.95 36.32
N SER A 354 5.61 -35.13 35.85
CA SER A 354 6.75 -35.88 36.37
C SER A 354 7.90 -35.94 35.34
N PRO A 355 9.05 -35.30 35.63
CA PRO A 355 10.24 -35.43 34.78
C PRO A 355 10.70 -36.88 34.64
N PHE A 356 10.54 -37.69 35.69
CA PHE A 356 10.83 -39.13 35.63
C PHE A 356 9.93 -39.84 34.61
N LYS A 357 8.63 -39.56 34.58
CA LYS A 357 7.73 -40.20 33.61
C LYS A 357 8.09 -39.84 32.16
N VAL A 358 8.52 -38.61 31.91
CA VAL A 358 9.06 -38.20 30.61
C VAL A 358 10.29 -39.04 30.27
N ALA A 359 11.26 -39.12 31.17
CA ALA A 359 12.49 -39.88 30.96
C ALA A 359 12.23 -41.39 30.77
N ASP A 360 11.38 -41.99 31.58
CA ASP A 360 11.03 -43.43 31.49
C ASP A 360 10.24 -43.75 30.21
N THR A 361 9.46 -42.79 29.70
CA THR A 361 8.79 -42.96 28.40
C THR A 361 9.77 -42.90 27.23
N LEU A 362 10.76 -42.01 27.28
CA LEU A 362 11.75 -41.85 26.21
C LEU A 362 12.85 -42.92 26.26
N TYR A 363 13.23 -43.34 27.47
CA TYR A 363 14.37 -44.19 27.77
C TYR A 363 13.98 -45.29 28.77
N PRO A 364 13.13 -46.25 28.35
CA PRO A 364 12.53 -47.22 29.27
C PRO A 364 13.60 -48.04 30.00
N GLY A 365 13.50 -48.08 31.34
CA GLY A 365 14.39 -48.90 32.17
C GLY A 365 15.82 -48.37 32.36
N ILE A 366 16.15 -47.19 31.81
CA ILE A 366 17.47 -46.57 32.00
C ILE A 366 17.55 -45.80 33.33
N PHE A 367 16.46 -45.15 33.74
CA PHE A 367 16.44 -44.30 34.94
C PHE A 367 15.50 -44.85 36.01
N THR A 368 15.69 -44.36 37.22
CA THR A 368 14.82 -44.60 38.37
C THR A 368 14.19 -43.29 38.86
N PRO A 369 13.09 -43.34 39.63
CA PRO A 369 12.54 -42.13 40.25
C PRO A 369 13.53 -41.36 41.15
N TYR A 370 14.58 -42.03 41.64
CA TYR A 370 15.59 -41.43 42.51
C TYR A 370 16.46 -40.39 41.77
N ASP A 371 16.70 -40.61 40.47
CA ASP A 371 17.51 -39.73 39.61
C ASP A 371 16.85 -38.34 39.41
N PHE A 372 15.55 -38.25 39.68
CA PHE A 372 14.74 -37.04 39.50
C PHE A 372 14.29 -36.35 40.80
N ARG A 373 14.94 -36.64 41.94
CA ARG A 373 14.62 -36.02 43.24
C ARG A 373 14.92 -34.51 43.29
N ARG A 374 14.14 -33.78 44.09
CA ARG A 374 14.18 -32.29 44.22
C ARG A 374 15.53 -31.69 44.62
N LYS A 375 16.35 -32.39 45.39
CA LYS A 375 17.70 -31.94 45.80
C LYS A 375 18.73 -32.86 45.14
N ARG A 376 19.12 -32.52 43.91
CA ARG A 376 20.18 -33.23 43.18
C ARG A 376 21.37 -32.31 42.93
N PRO A 377 22.62 -32.78 43.12
CA PRO A 377 23.80 -32.01 42.75
C PRO A 377 23.83 -31.77 41.23
N GLY A 378 24.33 -30.61 40.79
CA GLY A 378 24.68 -30.39 39.39
C GLY A 378 23.51 -30.16 38.41
N ILE A 379 22.44 -29.48 38.83
CA ILE A 379 21.40 -29.02 37.87
C ILE A 379 22.07 -28.15 36.80
N ARG A 380 21.95 -28.56 35.54
CA ARG A 380 22.45 -27.83 34.37
C ARG A 380 21.27 -27.17 33.67
N VAL A 381 21.36 -25.86 33.46
CA VAL A 381 20.48 -25.15 32.54
C VAL A 381 21.18 -25.12 31.20
N PRO A 382 20.63 -25.77 30.16
CA PRO A 382 21.21 -25.72 28.82
C PRO A 382 21.27 -24.28 28.31
N ASP A 383 22.35 -23.99 27.60
CA ASP A 383 22.49 -22.76 26.83
C ASP A 383 21.79 -22.96 25.48
N CYS A 384 20.67 -22.26 25.25
CA CYS A 384 19.97 -22.30 23.97
C CYS A 384 19.29 -20.95 23.66
N GLY A 385 19.15 -20.63 22.37
CA GLY A 385 18.73 -19.30 21.92
C GLY A 385 17.37 -18.87 22.47
N TYR A 386 16.40 -19.79 22.48
CA TYR A 386 15.06 -19.51 23.00
C TYR A 386 15.07 -19.15 24.50
N LEU A 387 15.83 -19.87 25.33
CA LEU A 387 15.90 -19.62 26.77
C LEU A 387 16.57 -18.28 27.09
N HIS A 388 17.57 -17.86 26.30
CA HIS A 388 18.16 -16.52 26.42
C HIS A 388 17.18 -15.43 26.03
N MET A 389 16.48 -15.60 24.90
CA MET A 389 15.50 -14.63 24.41
C MET A 389 14.40 -14.35 25.46
N ILE A 390 13.87 -15.38 26.11
CA ILE A 390 12.81 -15.17 27.12
C ILE A 390 13.32 -14.48 28.39
N GLN A 391 14.60 -14.61 28.75
CA GLN A 391 15.17 -13.99 29.95
C GLN A 391 15.46 -12.49 29.77
N HIS A 392 15.81 -12.05 28.56
CA HIS A 392 16.15 -10.64 28.27
C HIS A 392 14.94 -9.75 27.94
N GLU A 393 13.78 -10.35 27.65
CA GLU A 393 12.56 -9.64 27.25
C GLU A 393 11.40 -9.77 28.27
N SER A 394 11.69 -10.25 29.48
CA SER A 394 10.76 -10.30 30.63
C SER A 394 11.09 -9.20 31.61
#